data_AF-F2R7K5-F1
#
_entry.id   AF-F2R7K5-F1
#
_cell.length_a   1.000
_cell.length_b   1.000
_cell.length_c   1.000
_cell.angle_alpha   90.00
_cell.angle_beta   90.00
_cell.angle_gamma   90.00
#
_symmetry.space_group_name_H-M   'P 1'
#
loop_
_entity.id
_entity.type
_entity.pdbx_description
1 polymer ?
#
loop_
_entity_poly.entity_id
_entity_poly.type
_entity_poly.pdbx_seq_one_letter_code
_entity_poly.pdbx_strand_id
1 'polypeptide(L)'
;MRRRPLFASLALIREEDRHVWGTCAEAEGFFGEPECESYELRGWVPEPAGASADGWLGSRVWLVPEDPGADAWLLSDVEAAPVPGGVVVTGGDDYLGPPEEYRGPVRLHDGRRWLGSCREFAAVEPPQWPAPPLVLRGLAPGEELRRVLTESGGREAVLEKAELELRDGRGEVLTHRLFWAVVRGWEASPLGDGLIDLTLDGGFRRPEPLWARGVWERWLAGPPEEIGAWAGLDTRRRGAWHDLVRERAARRVLGDRPAGTAYELDGRHVTDEPGLWLALGEAVNGPGGYFGGDFHALHDCLGGDFGFTAPATLTWRNADVARAHLSRALAPEGEPYDLFAAVVDALEQDGMRVVLA
;
A
#
# COMPACT_ATOMS: atom_id res chain seq x y z
N MET A 1 7.90 -20.85 24.54
CA MET A 1 7.42 -21.09 23.17
C MET A 1 8.09 -20.05 22.28
N ARG A 2 9.10 -20.40 21.47
CA ARG A 2 9.73 -19.43 20.55
C ARG A 2 8.72 -19.16 19.41
N ARG A 3 8.32 -17.89 19.22
CA ARG A 3 7.53 -17.49 18.05
C ARG A 3 8.35 -17.83 16.80
N ARG A 4 7.70 -18.34 15.75
CA ARG A 4 8.35 -18.47 14.44
C ARG A 4 8.68 -17.05 13.95
N PRO A 5 9.86 -16.82 13.36
CA PRO A 5 10.20 -15.53 12.77
C PRO A 5 9.19 -15.21 11.67
N LEU A 6 8.78 -13.95 11.60
CA LEU A 6 7.84 -13.46 10.61
C LEU A 6 8.48 -13.31 9.23
N PHE A 7 9.77 -13.00 9.19
CA PHE A 7 10.50 -12.78 7.94
C PHE A 7 11.38 -13.99 7.64
N ALA A 8 11.44 -14.37 6.36
CA ALA A 8 12.37 -15.40 5.92
C ALA A 8 13.81 -14.89 5.96
N SER A 9 14.03 -13.66 5.47
CA SER A 9 15.29 -12.94 5.59
C SER A 9 15.06 -11.43 5.40
N LEU A 10 15.76 -10.65 6.21
CA LEU A 10 15.85 -9.19 6.14
C LEU A 10 17.32 -8.82 5.96
N ALA A 11 17.61 -7.88 5.06
CA ALA A 11 18.95 -7.32 4.91
C ALA A 11 18.91 -5.81 5.14
N LEU A 12 19.79 -5.32 6.03
CA LEU A 12 20.05 -3.89 6.17
C LEU A 12 21.12 -3.51 5.14
N ILE A 13 20.78 -2.61 4.22
CA ILE A 13 21.58 -2.28 3.05
C ILE A 13 21.84 -0.77 3.02
N ARG A 14 23.06 -0.34 2.64
CA ARG A 14 23.36 1.06 2.30
C ARG A 14 22.81 1.36 0.90
N GLU A 15 22.01 2.42 0.77
CA GLU A 15 21.31 2.70 -0.48
C GLU A 15 22.26 3.04 -1.65
N GLU A 16 23.32 3.81 -1.38
CA GLU A 16 24.23 4.33 -2.42
C GLU A 16 24.96 3.23 -3.21
N ASP A 17 25.52 2.24 -2.53
CA ASP A 17 26.38 1.21 -3.13
C ASP A 17 25.87 -0.21 -2.93
N ARG A 18 24.66 -0.36 -2.37
CA ARG A 18 24.02 -1.64 -2.06
C ARG A 18 24.82 -2.52 -1.10
N HIS A 19 25.74 -1.94 -0.31
CA HIS A 19 26.52 -2.67 0.67
C HIS A 19 25.61 -3.25 1.78
N VAL A 20 25.81 -4.51 2.14
CA VAL A 20 25.01 -5.19 3.17
C VAL A 20 25.65 -4.98 4.54
N TRP A 21 25.02 -4.17 5.39
CA TRP A 21 25.41 -3.96 6.78
C TRP A 21 25.22 -5.21 7.65
N GLY A 22 24.21 -6.01 7.35
CA GLY A 22 23.94 -7.27 8.05
C GLY A 22 22.60 -7.87 7.67
N THR A 23 22.35 -9.09 8.13
CA THR A 23 21.09 -9.82 7.86
C THR A 23 20.46 -10.37 9.13
N CYS A 24 19.12 -10.39 9.19
CA CYS A 24 18.35 -10.93 10.32
C CYS A 24 17.06 -11.58 9.82
N ALA A 25 16.24 -12.11 10.74
CA ALA A 25 14.94 -12.70 10.42
C ALA A 25 13.77 -12.09 11.21
N GLU A 26 14.04 -11.07 12.04
CA GLU A 26 13.04 -10.43 12.88
C GLU A 26 13.34 -8.94 13.05
N ALA A 27 12.31 -8.12 12.79
CA ALA A 27 12.32 -6.68 12.96
C ALA A 27 11.13 -6.27 13.83
N GLU A 28 11.39 -5.91 15.08
CA GLU A 28 10.38 -5.30 15.95
C GLU A 28 10.20 -3.83 15.57
N GLY A 29 8.97 -3.33 15.63
CA GLY A 29 8.62 -1.98 15.17
C GLY A 29 8.40 -1.87 13.65
N PHE A 30 8.56 -2.95 12.88
CA PHE A 30 8.23 -2.95 11.45
C PHE A 30 6.73 -2.76 11.19
N PHE A 31 5.88 -3.41 12.02
CA PHE A 31 4.44 -3.17 12.02
C PHE A 31 4.06 -2.27 13.19
N GLY A 32 3.15 -1.33 12.95
CA GLY A 32 2.72 -0.34 13.94
C GLY A 32 1.58 0.52 13.43
N GLU A 33 1.25 1.56 14.21
CA GLU A 33 0.33 2.62 13.76
C GLU A 33 1.14 3.63 12.92
N PRO A 34 0.72 3.93 11.69
CA PRO A 34 1.40 4.94 10.86
C PRO A 34 1.24 6.35 11.43
N GLU A 35 2.16 7.26 11.11
CA GLU A 35 1.92 8.69 11.31
C GLU A 35 0.72 9.11 10.45
N CYS A 36 -0.37 9.46 11.11
CA CYS A 36 -1.59 9.95 10.50
C CYS A 36 -1.90 11.36 10.98
N GLU A 37 -2.53 12.12 10.11
CA GLU A 37 -3.10 13.42 10.44
C GLU A 37 -4.55 13.20 10.88
N SER A 38 -5.01 14.04 11.82
CA SER A 38 -6.37 13.97 12.35
C SER A 38 -7.08 15.28 12.12
N TYR A 39 -8.34 15.21 11.68
CA TYR A 39 -9.16 16.39 11.38
C TYR A 39 -10.52 16.27 12.06
N GLU A 40 -10.89 17.29 12.83
CA GLU A 40 -12.23 17.43 13.41
C GLU A 40 -13.17 18.04 12.36
N LEU A 41 -14.08 17.23 11.84
CA LEU A 41 -15.15 17.62 10.93
C LEU A 41 -16.35 18.12 11.74
N ARG A 42 -16.60 19.44 11.70
CA ARG A 42 -17.64 20.09 12.51
C ARG A 42 -18.97 20.14 11.78
N GLY A 43 -20.05 19.86 12.51
CA GLY A 43 -21.40 19.86 11.93
C GLY A 43 -21.61 18.73 10.91
N TRP A 44 -21.01 17.57 11.17
CA TRP A 44 -21.10 16.39 10.32
C TRP A 44 -22.55 15.95 10.06
N VAL A 45 -22.86 15.69 8.79
CA VAL A 45 -24.13 15.13 8.32
C VAL A 45 -23.81 13.90 7.47
N PRO A 46 -24.13 12.67 7.94
CA PRO A 46 -23.81 11.45 7.20
C PRO A 46 -24.69 11.28 5.96
N GLU A 47 -24.09 10.69 4.91
CA GLU A 47 -24.75 10.29 3.67
C GLU A 47 -24.48 8.78 3.41
N PRO A 48 -25.50 7.91 3.35
CA PRO A 48 -26.92 8.18 3.58
C PRO A 48 -27.23 8.55 5.03
N ALA A 49 -28.34 9.26 5.23
CA ALA A 49 -28.76 9.69 6.57
C ALA A 49 -28.89 8.50 7.54
N GLY A 50 -28.28 8.64 8.71
CA GLY A 50 -28.24 7.59 9.73
C GLY A 50 -27.07 6.60 9.60
N ALA A 51 -26.20 6.74 8.60
CA ALA A 51 -24.94 6.00 8.55
C ALA A 51 -24.03 6.41 9.72
N SER A 52 -23.36 5.42 10.31
CA SER A 52 -22.35 5.66 11.35
C SER A 52 -21.03 6.06 10.70
N ALA A 53 -20.44 7.16 11.15
CA ALA A 53 -19.07 7.53 10.83
C ALA A 53 -18.15 7.03 11.98
N ASP A 54 -18.06 5.71 12.08
CA ASP A 54 -17.29 5.00 13.10
C ASP A 54 -16.53 3.84 12.45
N GLY A 55 -15.21 3.80 12.64
CA GLY A 55 -14.31 2.84 12.02
C GLY A 55 -13.81 3.25 10.64
N TRP A 56 -13.37 2.28 9.85
CA TRP A 56 -12.74 2.50 8.54
C TRP A 56 -13.73 3.06 7.50
N LEU A 57 -13.42 4.24 6.96
CA LEU A 57 -14.21 4.91 5.93
C LEU A 57 -13.80 4.49 4.52
N GLY A 58 -12.52 4.25 4.28
CA GLY A 58 -12.02 3.86 2.96
C GLY A 58 -10.50 3.99 2.84
N SER A 59 -9.93 3.33 1.84
CA SER A 59 -8.49 3.41 1.54
C SER A 59 -8.10 4.76 0.95
N ARG A 60 -9.05 5.45 0.32
CA ARG A 60 -8.91 6.77 -0.28
C ARG A 60 -10.19 7.54 0.02
N VAL A 61 -10.09 8.58 0.84
CA VAL A 61 -11.22 9.46 1.16
C VAL A 61 -10.89 10.86 0.66
N TRP A 62 -11.74 11.35 -0.23
CA TRP A 62 -11.64 12.67 -0.82
C TRP A 62 -12.48 13.66 -0.02
N LEU A 63 -11.89 14.80 0.34
CA LEU A 63 -12.55 15.96 0.93
C LEU A 63 -12.73 16.97 -0.20
N VAL A 64 -13.98 17.13 -0.64
CA VAL A 64 -14.36 17.97 -1.78
C VAL A 64 -14.99 19.26 -1.27
N PRO A 65 -14.30 20.41 -1.33
CA PRO A 65 -14.88 21.70 -0.98
C PRO A 65 -15.97 22.08 -2.00
N GLU A 66 -17.05 22.73 -1.55
CA GLU A 66 -18.06 23.26 -2.49
C GLU A 66 -17.62 24.57 -3.17
N ASP A 67 -16.49 25.16 -2.73
CA ASP A 67 -15.88 26.31 -3.39
C ASP A 67 -15.25 25.88 -4.73
N PRO A 68 -15.75 26.36 -5.88
CA PRO A 68 -15.22 25.98 -7.19
C PRO A 68 -13.78 26.45 -7.46
N GLY A 69 -13.20 27.27 -6.59
CA GLY A 69 -11.80 27.68 -6.66
C GLY A 69 -10.82 26.79 -5.87
N ALA A 70 -11.33 25.79 -5.14
CA ALA A 70 -10.51 24.91 -4.29
C ALA A 70 -10.49 23.48 -4.83
N ASP A 71 -9.30 22.88 -4.85
CA ASP A 71 -9.11 21.49 -5.25
C ASP A 71 -9.56 20.52 -4.15
N ALA A 72 -9.92 19.30 -4.53
CA ALA A 72 -10.20 18.22 -3.58
C ALA A 72 -8.92 17.73 -2.90
N TRP A 73 -9.02 17.40 -1.61
CA TRP A 73 -7.91 16.84 -0.83
C TRP A 73 -8.11 15.35 -0.61
N LEU A 74 -7.01 14.60 -0.52
CA LEU A 74 -7.05 13.15 -0.32
C LEU A 74 -6.42 12.78 1.01
N LEU A 75 -7.12 11.94 1.76
CA LEU A 75 -6.55 11.18 2.86
C LEU A 75 -6.52 9.69 2.51
N SER A 76 -5.43 9.02 2.87
CA SER A 76 -5.27 7.58 2.69
C SER A 76 -5.61 6.82 3.96
N ASP A 77 -6.17 5.62 3.78
CA ASP A 77 -6.52 4.67 4.84
C ASP A 77 -7.24 5.28 6.05
N VAL A 78 -8.40 5.91 5.78
CA VAL A 78 -9.07 6.78 6.75
C VAL A 78 -9.95 6.00 7.71
N GLU A 79 -9.79 6.30 8.99
CA GLU A 79 -10.70 5.88 10.06
C GLU A 79 -11.45 7.09 10.62
N ALA A 80 -12.67 6.86 11.08
CA ALA A 80 -13.51 7.88 11.71
C ALA A 80 -13.88 7.49 13.13
N ALA A 81 -13.92 8.49 14.00
CA ALA A 81 -14.43 8.36 15.36
C ALA A 81 -15.46 9.46 15.64
N PRO A 82 -16.67 9.13 16.12
CA PRO A 82 -17.67 10.13 16.46
C PRO A 82 -17.22 10.96 17.67
N VAL A 83 -17.42 12.28 17.60
CA VAL A 83 -17.15 13.21 18.69
C VAL A 83 -18.36 14.12 18.93
N PRO A 84 -18.51 14.74 20.11
CA PRO A 84 -19.62 15.67 20.37
C PRO A 84 -19.68 16.80 19.33
N GLY A 85 -20.71 16.80 18.48
CA GLY A 85 -20.93 17.84 17.46
C GLY A 85 -20.23 17.61 16.12
N GLY A 86 -19.59 16.46 15.90
CA GLY A 86 -18.86 16.18 14.68
C GLY A 86 -18.29 14.76 14.59
N VAL A 87 -17.27 14.61 13.77
CA VAL A 87 -16.49 13.38 13.57
C VAL A 87 -15.02 13.75 13.49
N VAL A 88 -14.13 12.97 14.10
CA VAL A 88 -12.70 13.06 13.82
C VAL A 88 -12.38 12.01 12.77
N VAL A 89 -11.73 12.43 11.68
CA VAL A 89 -11.15 11.51 10.71
C VAL A 89 -9.64 11.48 10.87
N THR A 90 -9.05 10.30 10.81
CA THR A 90 -7.61 10.08 10.93
C THR A 90 -7.15 9.27 9.74
N GLY A 91 -6.14 9.76 9.01
CA GLY A 91 -5.62 9.10 7.82
C GLY A 91 -4.22 9.56 7.46
N GLY A 92 -3.56 8.85 6.57
CA GLY A 92 -2.28 9.28 6.01
C GLY A 92 -2.45 10.43 5.00
N ASP A 93 -1.47 11.33 4.95
CA ASP A 93 -1.35 12.29 3.86
C ASP A 93 -0.36 11.77 2.82
N ASP A 94 -0.83 11.29 1.67
CA ASP A 94 0.04 10.78 0.61
C ASP A 94 0.47 11.89 -0.39
N TYR A 95 0.06 13.16 -0.21
CA TYR A 95 0.33 14.27 -1.13
C TYR A 95 0.37 15.65 -0.43
N LEU A 96 -0.20 16.69 -1.07
CA LEU A 96 -0.63 17.94 -0.43
C LEU A 96 -1.96 17.64 0.27
N GLY A 97 -1.88 17.24 1.54
CA GLY A 97 -3.05 16.95 2.35
C GLY A 97 -3.98 18.15 2.55
N PRO A 98 -5.12 17.93 3.21
CA PRO A 98 -6.02 19.02 3.58
C PRO A 98 -5.27 20.11 4.38
N PRO A 99 -5.59 21.40 4.18
CA PRO A 99 -5.00 22.48 4.98
C PRO A 99 -5.25 22.27 6.48
N GLU A 100 -4.45 22.90 7.34
CA GLU A 100 -4.66 22.83 8.80
C GLU A 100 -6.07 23.28 9.22
N GLU A 101 -6.69 24.16 8.47
CA GLU A 101 -8.06 24.61 8.72
C GLU A 101 -8.74 24.97 7.41
N TYR A 102 -10.03 24.65 7.31
CA TYR A 102 -10.89 25.11 6.22
C TYR A 102 -12.27 25.51 6.73
N ARG A 103 -12.66 26.76 6.45
CA ARG A 103 -13.95 27.34 6.84
C ARG A 103 -14.89 27.45 5.64
N GLY A 104 -15.53 26.33 5.32
CA GLY A 104 -16.51 26.22 4.24
C GLY A 104 -17.09 24.81 4.17
N PRO A 105 -18.24 24.63 3.50
CA PRO A 105 -18.86 23.32 3.34
C PRO A 105 -17.96 22.37 2.53
N VAL A 106 -17.79 21.15 3.03
CA VAL A 106 -16.97 20.10 2.43
C VAL A 106 -17.74 18.79 2.45
N ARG A 107 -17.71 18.07 1.33
CA ARG A 107 -18.32 16.74 1.19
C ARG A 107 -17.23 15.68 1.13
N LEU A 108 -17.47 14.51 1.72
CA LEU A 108 -16.50 13.41 1.75
C LEU A 108 -17.00 12.23 0.91
N HIS A 109 -16.14 11.61 0.12
CA HIS A 109 -16.44 10.35 -0.57
C HIS A 109 -15.28 9.36 -0.57
N ASP A 110 -15.58 8.05 -0.62
CA ASP A 110 -14.61 6.95 -0.66
C ASP A 110 -14.22 6.52 -2.09
N GLY A 111 -14.44 7.41 -3.07
CA GLY A 111 -14.31 7.11 -4.50
C GLY A 111 -15.47 6.29 -5.10
N ARG A 112 -16.44 5.83 -4.29
CA ARG A 112 -17.60 5.05 -4.76
C ARG A 112 -18.93 5.65 -4.33
N ARG A 113 -18.97 6.26 -3.15
CA ARG A 113 -20.16 6.90 -2.60
C ARG A 113 -19.77 8.09 -1.73
N TRP A 114 -20.67 9.06 -1.67
CA TRP A 114 -20.63 10.10 -0.65
C TRP A 114 -20.85 9.48 0.72
N LEU A 115 -20.01 9.88 1.68
CA LEU A 115 -20.00 9.44 3.08
C LEU A 115 -20.74 10.44 3.98
N GLY A 116 -20.72 11.72 3.61
CA GLY A 116 -21.36 12.81 4.35
C GLY A 116 -20.75 14.16 4.02
N SER A 117 -21.14 15.17 4.79
CA SER A 117 -20.63 16.53 4.67
C SER A 117 -20.39 17.18 6.03
N CYS A 118 -19.47 18.14 6.07
CA CYS A 118 -19.24 19.00 7.23
C CYS A 118 -19.27 20.47 6.80
N ARG A 119 -19.36 21.37 7.79
CA ARG A 119 -19.41 22.82 7.55
C ARG A 119 -18.05 23.50 7.54
N GLU A 120 -17.09 22.86 8.19
CA GLU A 120 -15.69 23.26 8.32
C GLU A 120 -14.91 22.07 8.92
N PHE A 121 -13.60 22.10 8.78
CA PHE A 121 -12.71 21.19 9.47
C PHE A 121 -11.46 21.91 9.98
N ALA A 122 -10.84 21.32 11.00
CA ALA A 122 -9.54 21.76 11.50
C ALA A 122 -8.70 20.54 11.89
N ALA A 123 -7.40 20.61 11.61
CA ALA A 123 -6.42 19.66 12.07
C ALA A 123 -6.42 19.65 13.60
N VAL A 124 -6.34 18.45 14.16
CA VAL A 124 -6.21 18.19 15.58
C VAL A 124 -4.84 17.59 15.77
N GLU A 125 -4.08 18.10 16.73
CA GLU A 125 -2.82 17.48 17.10
C GLU A 125 -3.08 16.00 17.44
N PRO A 126 -2.51 15.05 16.68
CA PRO A 126 -2.64 13.66 17.04
C PRO A 126 -1.95 13.45 18.39
N PRO A 127 -2.37 12.46 19.19
CA PRO A 127 -1.58 12.05 20.33
C PRO A 127 -0.17 11.68 19.83
N GLN A 128 0.85 12.44 20.26
CA GLN A 128 2.24 12.12 19.94
C GLN A 128 2.59 10.79 20.59
N TRP A 129 2.54 9.71 19.82
CA TRP A 129 3.19 8.47 20.21
C TRP A 129 4.60 8.50 19.60
N PRO A 130 5.66 8.42 20.43
CA PRO A 130 6.98 8.23 19.87
C PRO A 130 6.94 6.95 19.05
N ALA A 131 7.29 7.03 17.76
CA ALA A 131 7.40 5.86 16.91
C ALA A 131 8.30 4.83 17.62
N PRO A 132 7.85 3.58 17.81
CA PRO A 132 8.69 2.59 18.45
C PRO A 132 9.97 2.43 17.63
N PRO A 133 11.14 2.30 18.29
CA PRO A 133 12.39 2.12 17.56
C PRO A 133 12.33 0.82 16.73
N LEU A 134 13.00 0.83 15.59
CA LEU A 134 13.18 -0.37 14.79
C LEU A 134 14.28 -1.21 15.43
N VAL A 135 13.94 -2.43 15.87
CA VAL A 135 14.91 -3.36 16.47
C VAL A 135 15.10 -4.58 15.57
N LEU A 136 16.29 -4.70 14.98
CA LEU A 136 16.68 -5.88 14.21
C LEU A 136 17.22 -6.95 15.16
N ARG A 137 16.43 -7.99 15.41
CA ARG A 137 16.73 -9.05 16.37
C ARG A 137 17.61 -10.12 15.72
N GLY A 138 18.69 -10.51 16.40
CA GLY A 138 19.61 -11.55 15.93
C GLY A 138 20.28 -11.23 14.60
N LEU A 139 20.60 -9.96 14.37
CA LEU A 139 21.34 -9.50 13.20
C LEU A 139 22.74 -10.13 13.19
N ALA A 140 23.11 -10.74 12.06
CA ALA A 140 24.48 -11.09 11.74
C ALA A 140 25.16 -9.86 11.12
N PRO A 141 26.01 -9.11 11.86
CA PRO A 141 26.61 -7.90 11.34
C PRO A 141 27.74 -8.22 10.35
N GLY A 142 27.80 -7.46 9.26
CA GLY A 142 28.94 -7.43 8.34
C GLY A 142 30.18 -6.80 8.97
N GLU A 143 31.33 -6.95 8.33
CA GLU A 143 32.60 -6.40 8.84
C GLU A 143 32.57 -4.88 8.97
N GLU A 144 31.96 -4.19 8.00
CA GLU A 144 31.86 -2.73 8.01
C GLU A 144 30.99 -2.24 9.16
N LEU A 145 29.85 -2.89 9.41
CA LEU A 145 28.98 -2.57 10.55
C LEU A 145 29.74 -2.79 11.87
N ARG A 146 30.44 -3.91 12.03
CA ARG A 146 31.24 -4.18 13.24
C ARG A 146 32.28 -3.09 13.48
N ARG A 147 32.95 -2.62 12.42
CA ARG A 147 33.93 -1.53 12.51
C ARG A 147 33.26 -0.24 12.99
N VAL A 148 32.15 0.17 12.37
CA VAL A 148 31.40 1.37 12.76
C VAL A 148 30.95 1.31 14.22
N LEU A 149 30.39 0.19 14.65
CA LEU A 149 29.93 -0.01 16.03
C LEU A 149 31.08 -0.01 17.05
N THR A 150 32.26 -0.49 16.66
CA THR A 150 33.47 -0.49 17.51
C THR A 150 34.04 0.92 17.63
N GLU A 151 34.14 1.64 16.51
CA GLU A 151 34.64 3.02 16.45
C GLU A 151 33.73 3.99 17.21
N SER A 152 32.41 3.78 17.19
CA SER A 152 31.46 4.61 17.95
C SER A 152 31.51 4.36 19.45
N GLY A 153 32.12 3.26 19.91
CA GLY A 153 32.25 2.93 21.33
C GLY A 153 30.91 2.79 22.05
N GLY A 154 29.88 2.30 21.35
CA GLY A 154 28.52 2.18 21.88
C GLY A 154 27.72 3.49 21.95
N ARG A 155 28.25 4.57 21.36
CA ARG A 155 27.51 5.81 21.11
C ARG A 155 26.76 5.73 19.79
N GLU A 156 25.92 6.72 19.57
CA GLU A 156 25.17 6.88 18.33
C GLU A 156 26.09 6.86 17.10
N ALA A 157 25.68 6.10 16.09
CA ALA A 157 26.40 6.01 14.82
C ALA A 157 25.42 6.20 13.67
N VAL A 158 25.74 7.09 12.73
CA VAL A 158 24.90 7.34 11.55
C VAL A 158 25.30 6.36 10.45
N LEU A 159 24.35 5.55 9.98
CA LEU A 159 24.51 4.66 8.83
C LEU A 159 23.98 5.29 7.53
N GLU A 160 23.59 6.57 7.60
CA GLU A 160 23.03 7.39 6.52
C GLU A 160 21.73 6.78 5.94
N LYS A 161 21.52 6.91 4.62
CA LYS A 161 20.35 6.39 3.93
C LYS A 161 20.48 4.87 3.77
N ALA A 162 19.59 4.15 4.44
CA ALA A 162 19.56 2.70 4.45
C ALA A 162 18.26 2.15 3.85
N GLU A 163 18.35 0.92 3.39
CA GLU A 163 17.23 0.10 2.94
C GLU A 163 17.11 -1.11 3.84
N LEU A 164 15.89 -1.40 4.28
CA LEU A 164 15.54 -2.72 4.81
C LEU A 164 14.95 -3.54 3.66
N GLU A 165 15.75 -4.41 3.07
CA GLU A 165 15.29 -5.33 2.01
C GLU A 165 14.63 -6.56 2.64
N LEU A 166 13.41 -6.86 2.19
CA LEU A 166 12.60 -7.98 2.64
C LEU A 166 12.59 -9.07 1.58
N ARG A 167 12.98 -10.29 1.98
CA ARG A 167 12.95 -11.47 1.13
C ARG A 167 11.89 -12.44 1.57
N ASP A 168 11.24 -13.07 0.58
CA ASP A 168 10.25 -14.09 0.82
C ASP A 168 10.88 -15.44 1.21
N GLY A 169 10.05 -16.44 1.54
CA GLY A 169 10.46 -17.79 1.91
C GLY A 169 11.24 -18.56 0.83
N ARG A 170 11.27 -18.04 -0.41
CA ARG A 170 12.07 -18.58 -1.52
C ARG A 170 13.41 -17.88 -1.67
N GLY A 171 13.66 -16.83 -0.88
CA GLY A 171 14.86 -16.00 -0.93
C GLY A 171 14.80 -14.88 -1.98
N GLU A 172 13.68 -14.73 -2.67
CA GLU A 172 13.46 -13.68 -3.66
C GLU A 172 13.15 -12.35 -2.96
N VAL A 173 13.59 -11.23 -3.55
CA VAL A 173 13.25 -9.90 -3.00
C VAL A 173 11.76 -9.66 -3.21
N LEU A 174 11.04 -9.51 -2.09
CA LEU A 174 9.64 -9.13 -2.10
C LEU A 174 9.52 -7.61 -2.25
N THR A 175 10.14 -6.88 -1.32
CA THR A 175 10.12 -5.41 -1.31
C THR A 175 11.25 -4.85 -0.42
N HIS A 176 11.27 -3.54 -0.23
CA HIS A 176 12.21 -2.80 0.62
C HIS A 176 11.51 -1.63 1.32
N ARG A 177 12.11 -1.14 2.40
CA ARG A 177 11.74 0.14 3.02
C ARG A 177 12.98 1.03 3.16
N LEU A 178 12.87 2.25 2.63
CA LEU A 178 13.91 3.27 2.71
C LEU A 178 13.75 4.09 3.99
N PHE A 179 14.85 4.33 4.70
CA PHE A 179 14.85 5.14 5.91
C PHE A 179 16.24 5.71 6.19
N TRP A 180 16.29 6.71 7.06
CA TRP A 180 17.55 7.25 7.57
C TRP A 180 17.94 6.48 8.83
N ALA A 181 19.02 5.69 8.76
CA ALA A 181 19.40 4.79 9.83
C ALA A 181 20.41 5.46 10.79
N VAL A 182 20.03 5.59 12.05
CA VAL A 182 20.94 5.98 13.13
C VAL A 182 20.94 4.88 14.19
N VAL A 183 22.09 4.29 14.49
CA VAL A 183 22.20 3.31 15.57
C VAL A 183 22.03 4.03 16.90
N ARG A 184 21.04 3.64 17.69
CA ARG A 184 20.84 4.12 19.08
C ARG A 184 21.50 3.23 20.10
N GLY A 185 21.62 1.95 19.80
CA GLY A 185 22.23 0.97 20.69
C GLY A 185 22.28 -0.40 20.04
N TRP A 186 23.12 -1.26 20.60
CA TRP A 186 23.19 -2.66 20.22
C TRP A 186 23.64 -3.51 21.41
N GLU A 187 23.20 -4.76 21.43
CA GLU A 187 23.58 -5.73 22.45
C GLU A 187 23.78 -7.12 21.84
N ALA A 188 24.46 -8.02 22.57
CA ALA A 188 24.59 -9.40 22.13
C ALA A 188 23.22 -10.09 22.12
N SER A 189 22.87 -10.72 20.99
CA SER A 189 21.55 -11.34 20.84
C SER A 189 21.47 -12.67 21.59
N PRO A 190 20.37 -12.97 22.30
CA PRO A 190 20.14 -14.30 22.88
C PRO A 190 19.87 -15.39 21.83
N LEU A 191 19.79 -15.03 20.54
CA LEU A 191 19.49 -15.95 19.44
C LEU A 191 20.72 -16.75 18.96
N GLY A 192 21.94 -16.31 19.29
CA GLY A 192 23.16 -17.07 18.95
C GLY A 192 24.45 -16.26 19.10
N ASP A 193 25.57 -16.97 19.14
CA ASP A 193 26.90 -16.37 19.26
C ASP A 193 27.23 -15.53 18.02
N GLY A 194 27.76 -14.32 18.25
CA GLY A 194 28.16 -13.39 17.18
C GLY A 194 27.00 -12.64 16.51
N LEU A 195 25.76 -12.87 16.94
CA LEU A 195 24.58 -12.09 16.56
C LEU A 195 24.37 -10.92 17.51
N ILE A 196 23.79 -9.84 17.00
CA ILE A 196 23.46 -8.63 17.78
C ILE A 196 21.99 -8.27 17.63
N ASP A 197 21.39 -7.72 18.67
CA ASP A 197 20.13 -7.00 18.56
C ASP A 197 20.48 -5.53 18.33
N LEU A 198 20.13 -5.00 17.14
CA LEU A 198 20.48 -3.64 16.72
C LEU A 198 19.26 -2.73 16.82
N THR A 199 19.35 -1.68 17.65
CA THR A 199 18.32 -0.65 17.80
C THR A 199 18.65 0.53 16.90
N LEU A 200 17.75 0.84 15.97
CA LEU A 200 17.87 1.97 15.05
C LEU A 200 16.85 3.06 15.45
N ASP A 201 17.34 4.29 15.52
CA ASP A 201 16.50 5.48 15.41
C ASP A 201 15.97 5.57 13.99
N GLY A 202 14.80 6.18 13.87
CA GLY A 202 14.10 6.20 12.61
C GLY A 202 13.35 4.90 12.40
N GLY A 203 12.57 4.48 13.42
CA GLY A 203 11.34 3.75 13.11
C GLY A 203 10.69 4.43 11.90
N PHE A 204 10.24 3.63 10.93
CA PHE A 204 9.63 4.18 9.73
C PHE A 204 8.61 5.25 10.15
N ARG A 205 8.62 6.45 9.55
CA ARG A 205 7.51 7.39 9.78
C ARG A 205 6.15 6.74 9.46
N ARG A 206 6.19 5.72 8.61
CA ARG A 206 5.06 4.86 8.27
C ARG A 206 5.47 3.40 8.44
N PRO A 207 5.40 2.83 9.66
CA PRO A 207 5.44 1.38 9.80
C PRO A 207 4.32 0.75 8.96
N GLU A 208 4.46 -0.54 8.65
CA GLU A 208 3.39 -1.26 8.00
C GLU A 208 2.20 -1.41 8.96
N PRO A 209 0.98 -1.11 8.52
CA PRO A 209 -0.14 -1.09 9.45
C PRO A 209 -0.45 -2.50 9.96
N LEU A 210 -0.79 -2.60 11.25
CA LEU A 210 -1.04 -3.88 11.92
C LEU A 210 -2.17 -4.68 11.25
N TRP A 211 -3.18 -4.01 10.70
CA TRP A 211 -4.29 -4.67 10.00
C TRP A 211 -3.85 -5.40 8.72
N ALA A 212 -2.76 -4.94 8.09
CA ALA A 212 -2.21 -5.52 6.86
C ALA A 212 -1.27 -6.70 7.15
N ARG A 213 -0.87 -6.91 8.42
CA ARG A 213 0.08 -7.96 8.79
C ARG A 213 -0.23 -9.32 8.17
N GLY A 214 -1.48 -9.77 8.22
CA GLY A 214 -1.89 -11.06 7.64
C GLY A 214 -1.66 -11.18 6.12
N VAL A 215 -1.74 -10.06 5.38
CA VAL A 215 -1.39 -10.02 3.95
C VAL A 215 0.12 -10.16 3.77
N TRP A 216 0.89 -9.41 4.57
CA TRP A 216 2.35 -9.47 4.58
C TRP A 216 2.88 -10.87 4.92
N GLU A 217 2.36 -11.54 5.95
CA GLU A 217 2.85 -12.88 6.34
C GLU A 217 2.66 -13.89 5.19
N ARG A 218 1.58 -13.75 4.40
CA ARG A 218 1.33 -14.59 3.22
C ARG A 218 2.38 -14.37 2.13
N TRP A 219 2.63 -13.12 1.78
CA TRP A 219 3.64 -12.76 0.77
C TRP A 219 5.08 -13.09 1.21
N LEU A 220 5.38 -12.91 2.49
CA LEU A 220 6.68 -13.27 3.08
C LEU A 220 6.90 -14.79 3.12
N ALA A 221 5.84 -15.60 3.22
CA ALA A 221 5.96 -17.06 3.06
C ALA A 221 6.30 -17.44 1.61
N GLY A 222 5.83 -16.63 0.65
CA GLY A 222 6.08 -16.76 -0.78
C GLY A 222 4.94 -16.16 -1.60
N PRO A 223 5.17 -15.87 -2.89
CA PRO A 223 4.12 -15.42 -3.79
C PRO A 223 2.99 -16.45 -3.92
N PRO A 224 1.75 -16.02 -4.22
CA PRO A 224 0.66 -16.93 -4.53
C PRO A 224 1.01 -17.84 -5.72
N GLU A 225 0.60 -19.11 -5.65
CA GLU A 225 0.76 -20.08 -6.75
C GLU A 225 -0.53 -20.26 -7.55
N GLU A 226 -1.65 -19.76 -7.04
CA GLU A 226 -2.97 -19.86 -7.64
C GLU A 226 -3.58 -18.47 -7.86
N ILE A 227 -4.31 -18.31 -8.96
CA ILE A 227 -5.09 -17.12 -9.27
C ILE A 227 -6.19 -16.95 -8.21
N GLY A 228 -6.48 -15.71 -7.82
CA GLY A 228 -7.56 -15.41 -6.90
C GLY A 228 -7.21 -15.61 -5.42
N ALA A 229 -5.93 -15.72 -5.07
CA ALA A 229 -5.50 -15.79 -3.67
C ALA A 229 -5.96 -14.57 -2.84
N TRP A 230 -6.23 -13.44 -3.49
CA TRP A 230 -6.76 -12.21 -2.90
C TRP A 230 -8.29 -12.18 -2.79
N ALA A 231 -9.01 -13.09 -3.46
CA ALA A 231 -10.47 -13.01 -3.62
C ALA A 231 -11.26 -12.99 -2.30
N GLY A 232 -10.77 -13.72 -1.29
CA GLY A 232 -11.39 -13.78 0.03
C GLY A 232 -11.08 -12.59 0.95
N LEU A 233 -10.24 -11.65 0.51
CA LEU A 233 -9.90 -10.45 1.28
C LEU A 233 -10.96 -9.35 1.08
N ASP A 234 -11.15 -8.52 2.10
CA ASP A 234 -11.89 -7.26 1.97
C ASP A 234 -11.11 -6.22 1.14
N THR A 235 -11.77 -5.12 0.78
CA THR A 235 -11.22 -4.06 -0.07
C THR A 235 -9.91 -3.48 0.50
N ARG A 236 -9.83 -3.21 1.81
CA ARG A 236 -8.63 -2.66 2.48
C ARG A 236 -7.43 -3.60 2.30
N ARG A 237 -7.65 -4.89 2.53
CA ARG A 237 -6.61 -5.94 2.39
C ARG A 237 -6.27 -6.27 0.94
N ARG A 238 -7.21 -6.15 0.00
CA ARG A 238 -6.90 -6.25 -1.44
C ARG A 238 -6.01 -5.10 -1.90
N GLY A 239 -6.21 -3.89 -1.37
CA GLY A 239 -5.30 -2.75 -1.59
C GLY A 239 -3.87 -3.08 -1.17
N ALA A 240 -3.67 -3.49 0.08
CA ALA A 240 -2.34 -3.90 0.57
C ALA A 240 -1.73 -5.07 -0.24
N TRP A 241 -2.55 -6.00 -0.72
CA TRP A 241 -2.10 -7.07 -1.59
C TRP A 241 -1.61 -6.53 -2.94
N HIS A 242 -2.34 -5.59 -3.54
CA HIS A 242 -1.99 -4.96 -4.80
C HIS A 242 -0.72 -4.11 -4.70
N ASP A 243 -0.50 -3.39 -3.59
CA ASP A 243 0.75 -2.67 -3.35
C ASP A 243 1.97 -3.61 -3.37
N LEU A 244 1.89 -4.76 -2.69
CA LEU A 244 2.96 -5.77 -2.72
C LEU A 244 3.17 -6.36 -4.12
N VAL A 245 2.09 -6.57 -4.88
CA VAL A 245 2.16 -7.03 -6.28
C VAL A 245 2.92 -6.00 -7.13
N ARG A 246 2.58 -4.71 -7.01
CA ARG A 246 3.23 -3.60 -7.72
C ARG A 246 4.71 -3.47 -7.36
N GLU A 247 5.03 -3.43 -6.07
CA GLU A 247 6.41 -3.29 -5.57
C GLU A 247 7.31 -4.44 -6.04
N ARG A 248 6.77 -5.66 -6.07
CA ARG A 248 7.48 -6.85 -6.56
C ARG A 248 7.65 -6.82 -8.07
N ALA A 249 6.64 -6.38 -8.83
CA ALA A 249 6.70 -6.30 -10.29
C ALA A 249 7.74 -5.28 -10.77
N ALA A 250 7.88 -4.15 -10.08
CA ALA A 250 8.89 -3.13 -10.38
C ALA A 250 10.35 -3.65 -10.33
N ARG A 251 10.57 -4.82 -9.72
CA ARG A 251 11.88 -5.48 -9.59
C ARG A 251 12.10 -6.62 -10.58
N ARG A 252 11.11 -6.90 -11.42
CA ARG A 252 11.13 -8.03 -12.36
C ARG A 252 11.19 -7.49 -13.78
N VAL A 253 12.05 -8.08 -14.58
CA VAL A 253 11.96 -7.96 -16.02
C VAL A 253 10.97 -9.02 -16.48
N LEU A 254 9.77 -8.60 -16.88
CA LEU A 254 8.78 -9.48 -17.46
C LEU A 254 9.03 -9.54 -18.97
N GLY A 255 9.17 -10.75 -19.50
CA GLY A 255 9.18 -10.94 -20.94
C GLY A 255 7.76 -10.88 -21.47
N ASP A 256 7.55 -10.09 -22.52
CA ASP A 256 6.24 -10.02 -23.16
C ASP A 256 5.85 -11.36 -23.80
N ARG A 257 4.55 -11.65 -23.73
CA ARG A 257 3.98 -12.75 -24.52
C ARG A 257 3.84 -12.33 -25.98
N PRO A 258 3.92 -13.28 -26.94
CA PRO A 258 3.83 -12.96 -28.35
C PRO A 258 2.54 -12.22 -28.73
N ALA A 259 2.61 -11.38 -29.76
CA ALA A 259 1.43 -10.80 -30.39
C ALA A 259 0.41 -11.89 -30.77
N GLY A 260 -0.88 -11.58 -30.61
CA GLY A 260 -2.00 -12.49 -30.82
C GLY A 260 -2.32 -13.38 -29.61
N THR A 261 -1.67 -13.18 -28.47
CA THR A 261 -1.96 -13.93 -27.24
C THR A 261 -3.42 -13.75 -26.82
N ALA A 262 -4.04 -14.85 -26.41
CA ALA A 262 -5.36 -14.86 -25.78
C ALA A 262 -5.21 -14.90 -24.26
N TYR A 263 -5.76 -13.91 -23.58
CA TYR A 263 -5.84 -13.81 -22.13
C TYR A 263 -7.26 -14.14 -21.66
N GLU A 264 -7.35 -14.66 -20.43
CA GLU A 264 -8.64 -14.90 -19.78
C GLU A 264 -8.64 -14.24 -18.40
N LEU A 265 -9.72 -13.51 -18.10
CA LEU A 265 -9.97 -12.90 -16.80
C LEU A 265 -11.29 -13.43 -16.24
N ASP A 266 -11.24 -13.97 -15.02
CA ASP A 266 -12.45 -14.33 -14.25
C ASP A 266 -12.87 -13.16 -13.35
N GLY A 267 -13.94 -12.48 -13.74
CA GLY A 267 -14.45 -11.26 -13.11
C GLY A 267 -15.27 -11.49 -11.84
N ARG A 268 -15.50 -12.75 -11.41
CA ARG A 268 -16.45 -13.05 -10.32
C ARG A 268 -16.15 -12.41 -8.96
N HIS A 269 -14.90 -11.99 -8.75
CA HIS A 269 -14.44 -11.35 -7.52
C HIS A 269 -14.07 -9.86 -7.71
N VAL A 270 -14.26 -9.32 -8.92
CA VAL A 270 -14.01 -7.91 -9.24
C VAL A 270 -15.18 -7.06 -8.74
N THR A 271 -15.15 -6.78 -7.43
CA THR A 271 -16.23 -6.06 -6.71
C THR A 271 -15.78 -4.69 -6.20
N ASP A 272 -14.51 -4.35 -6.38
CA ASP A 272 -13.84 -3.13 -5.98
C ASP A 272 -12.66 -2.86 -6.90
N GLU A 273 -12.15 -1.63 -6.85
CA GLU A 273 -11.05 -1.19 -7.70
C GLU A 273 -9.76 -2.00 -7.48
N PRO A 274 -9.31 -2.30 -6.25
CA PRO A 274 -8.17 -3.19 -6.06
C PRO A 274 -8.39 -4.58 -6.69
N GLY A 275 -9.60 -5.15 -6.56
CA GLY A 275 -9.94 -6.43 -7.18
C GLY A 275 -9.89 -6.41 -8.70
N LEU A 276 -10.21 -5.28 -9.34
CA LEU A 276 -10.06 -5.10 -10.79
C LEU A 276 -8.60 -5.21 -11.22
N TRP A 277 -7.72 -4.42 -10.59
CA TRP A 277 -6.30 -4.38 -10.95
C TRP A 277 -5.60 -5.71 -10.66
N LEU A 278 -5.98 -6.38 -9.58
CA LEU A 278 -5.49 -7.73 -9.25
C LEU A 278 -5.93 -8.77 -10.28
N ALA A 279 -7.20 -8.75 -10.70
CA ALA A 279 -7.70 -9.69 -11.71
C ALA A 279 -7.04 -9.47 -13.08
N LEU A 280 -6.83 -8.22 -13.49
CA LEU A 280 -6.09 -7.88 -14.72
C LEU A 280 -4.63 -8.35 -14.64
N GLY A 281 -3.96 -8.06 -13.53
CA GLY A 281 -2.59 -8.50 -13.29
C GLY A 281 -2.43 -10.01 -13.36
N GLU A 282 -3.36 -10.75 -12.76
CA GLU A 282 -3.33 -12.22 -12.81
C GLU A 282 -3.68 -12.81 -14.17
N ALA A 283 -4.57 -12.17 -14.93
CA ALA A 283 -4.91 -12.59 -16.30
C ALA A 283 -3.69 -12.50 -17.24
N VAL A 284 -2.90 -11.43 -17.14
CA VAL A 284 -1.74 -11.20 -18.01
C VAL A 284 -0.51 -11.95 -17.51
N ASN A 285 -0.17 -11.81 -16.23
CA ASN A 285 1.11 -12.21 -15.66
C ASN A 285 1.05 -13.43 -14.72
N GLY A 286 -0.13 -14.05 -14.58
CA GLY A 286 -0.33 -15.23 -13.74
C GLY A 286 -0.47 -14.89 -12.25
N PRO A 287 -0.53 -15.89 -11.35
CA PRO A 287 -0.75 -15.70 -9.91
C PRO A 287 0.12 -14.61 -9.28
N GLY A 288 -0.51 -13.63 -8.63
CA GLY A 288 0.18 -12.47 -8.05
C GLY A 288 0.90 -11.57 -9.06
N GLY A 289 0.44 -11.58 -10.32
CA GLY A 289 0.92 -10.74 -11.41
C GLY A 289 0.40 -9.31 -11.33
N TYR A 290 1.16 -8.38 -11.89
CA TYR A 290 0.83 -6.95 -11.96
C TYR A 290 0.49 -6.56 -13.40
N PHE A 291 -0.54 -5.74 -13.59
CA PHE A 291 -0.85 -5.13 -14.88
C PHE A 291 -1.68 -3.86 -14.66
N GLY A 292 -1.02 -2.84 -14.09
CA GLY A 292 -1.64 -1.57 -13.73
C GLY A 292 -2.14 -1.49 -12.28
N GLY A 293 -2.41 -0.25 -11.87
CA GLY A 293 -2.97 0.12 -10.56
C GLY A 293 -3.84 1.37 -10.58
N ASP A 294 -3.88 2.03 -11.73
CA ASP A 294 -4.70 3.16 -12.12
C ASP A 294 -4.64 3.25 -13.66
N PHE A 295 -5.29 4.24 -14.27
CA PHE A 295 -5.28 4.41 -15.73
C PHE A 295 -3.89 4.71 -16.31
N HIS A 296 -3.06 5.49 -15.62
CA HIS A 296 -1.73 5.83 -16.13
C HIS A 296 -0.83 4.60 -16.14
N ALA A 297 -0.80 3.86 -15.03
CA ALA A 297 -0.08 2.62 -14.90
C ALA A 297 -0.61 1.53 -15.84
N LEU A 298 -1.91 1.51 -16.16
CA LEU A 298 -2.48 0.60 -17.15
C LEU A 298 -1.94 0.93 -18.55
N HIS A 299 -1.96 2.20 -18.97
CA HIS A 299 -1.41 2.63 -20.26
C HIS A 299 0.09 2.31 -20.38
N ASP A 300 0.87 2.53 -19.31
CA ASP A 300 2.27 2.12 -19.27
C ASP A 300 2.43 0.61 -19.50
N CYS A 301 1.59 -0.20 -18.85
CA CYS A 301 1.62 -1.66 -19.03
C CYS A 301 1.21 -2.10 -20.44
N LEU A 302 0.28 -1.38 -21.07
CA LEU A 302 -0.14 -1.63 -22.45
C LEU A 302 0.90 -1.18 -23.48
N GLY A 303 1.85 -0.34 -23.10
CA GLY A 303 2.98 0.07 -23.94
C GLY A 303 4.00 -1.03 -24.27
N GLY A 304 3.96 -2.17 -23.56
CA GLY A 304 4.91 -3.28 -23.69
C GLY A 304 5.88 -3.39 -22.51
N ASP A 305 6.66 -4.48 -22.47
CA ASP A 305 7.59 -4.86 -21.38
C ASP A 305 6.93 -5.23 -20.03
N PHE A 306 5.60 -5.35 -20.00
CA PHE A 306 4.80 -5.74 -18.84
C PHE A 306 4.03 -7.05 -19.05
N GLY A 307 4.51 -7.92 -19.93
CA GLY A 307 3.88 -9.21 -20.23
C GLY A 307 2.89 -9.17 -21.39
N PHE A 308 2.81 -8.03 -22.09
CA PHE A 308 1.84 -7.77 -23.16
C PHE A 308 2.53 -7.22 -24.41
N THR A 309 2.20 -7.81 -25.56
CA THR A 309 2.51 -7.21 -26.87
C THR A 309 1.23 -7.12 -27.69
N ALA A 310 0.93 -5.92 -28.19
CA ALA A 310 -0.19 -5.70 -29.10
C ALA A 310 0.05 -6.32 -30.49
N PRO A 311 -1.00 -6.77 -31.21
CA PRO A 311 -2.39 -6.89 -30.75
C PRO A 311 -2.60 -8.13 -29.86
N ALA A 312 -3.62 -8.13 -28.99
CA ALA A 312 -4.02 -9.31 -28.22
C ALA A 312 -5.54 -9.37 -28.01
N THR A 313 -6.04 -10.43 -27.36
CA THR A 313 -7.46 -10.57 -26.98
C THR A 313 -7.59 -10.93 -25.51
N LEU A 314 -8.48 -10.26 -24.79
CA LEU A 314 -8.86 -10.57 -23.41
C LEU A 314 -10.31 -11.07 -23.38
N THR A 315 -10.52 -12.32 -22.99
CA THR A 315 -11.86 -12.84 -22.68
C THR A 315 -12.17 -12.59 -21.21
N TRP A 316 -13.10 -11.69 -20.94
CA TRP A 316 -13.52 -11.32 -19.59
C TRP A 316 -14.83 -12.03 -19.25
N ARG A 317 -14.72 -13.09 -18.44
CA ARG A 317 -15.84 -13.88 -17.93
C ARG A 317 -16.46 -13.22 -16.70
N ASN A 318 -17.77 -13.31 -16.52
CA ASN A 318 -18.46 -12.73 -15.34
C ASN A 318 -18.24 -11.20 -15.22
N ALA A 319 -18.13 -10.51 -16.36
CA ALA A 319 -17.89 -9.06 -16.41
C ALA A 319 -19.08 -8.23 -15.88
N ASP A 320 -20.27 -8.84 -15.78
CA ASP A 320 -21.45 -8.25 -15.19
C ASP A 320 -21.25 -7.89 -13.71
N VAL A 321 -20.44 -8.66 -12.97
CA VAL A 321 -20.07 -8.35 -11.58
C VAL A 321 -19.28 -7.04 -11.52
N ALA A 322 -18.20 -6.93 -12.29
CA ALA A 322 -17.38 -5.72 -12.35
C ALA A 322 -18.21 -4.50 -12.76
N ARG A 323 -19.04 -4.64 -13.81
CA ARG A 323 -19.95 -3.58 -14.26
C ARG A 323 -20.91 -3.13 -13.15
N ALA A 324 -21.53 -4.06 -12.44
CA ALA A 324 -22.48 -3.73 -11.37
C ALA A 324 -21.82 -2.94 -10.22
N HIS A 325 -20.53 -3.19 -9.94
CA HIS A 325 -19.80 -2.60 -8.83
C HIS A 325 -18.94 -1.37 -9.19
N LEU A 326 -18.56 -1.20 -10.45
CA LEU A 326 -17.56 -0.22 -10.88
C LEU A 326 -18.09 0.80 -11.89
N SER A 327 -19.32 0.67 -12.39
CA SER A 327 -19.89 1.66 -13.33
C SER A 327 -20.39 2.96 -12.68
N ARG A 328 -20.15 3.16 -11.38
CA ARG A 328 -20.57 4.35 -10.61
C ARG A 328 -19.47 4.77 -9.63
N ALA A 329 -18.26 4.94 -10.14
CA ALA A 329 -17.15 5.50 -9.37
C ALA A 329 -17.27 7.03 -9.32
N LEU A 330 -16.54 7.66 -8.41
CA LEU A 330 -16.45 9.10 -8.26
C LEU A 330 -15.01 9.55 -8.54
N ALA A 331 -14.86 10.51 -9.44
CA ALA A 331 -13.60 11.22 -9.65
C ALA A 331 -13.22 12.03 -8.38
N PRO A 332 -11.98 12.53 -8.25
CA PRO A 332 -11.55 13.32 -7.09
C PRO A 332 -12.49 14.47 -6.72
N GLU A 333 -13.08 15.13 -7.71
CA GLU A 333 -14.01 16.25 -7.54
C GLU A 333 -15.46 15.79 -7.27
N GLY A 334 -15.69 14.49 -7.17
CA GLY A 334 -17.01 13.90 -6.91
C GLY A 334 -17.87 13.69 -8.17
N GLU A 335 -17.33 13.89 -9.37
CA GLU A 335 -18.05 13.64 -10.61
C GLU A 335 -18.19 12.14 -10.88
N PRO A 336 -19.41 11.63 -11.15
CA PRO A 336 -19.60 10.21 -11.40
C PRO A 336 -19.06 9.78 -12.76
N TYR A 337 -18.38 8.63 -12.80
CA TYR A 337 -17.92 8.03 -14.04
C TYR A 337 -18.01 6.49 -14.01
N ASP A 338 -17.99 5.89 -15.20
CA ASP A 338 -18.02 4.45 -15.39
C ASP A 338 -16.60 3.90 -15.50
N LEU A 339 -16.02 3.49 -14.36
CA LEU A 339 -14.67 2.92 -14.30
C LEU A 339 -14.57 1.64 -15.14
N PHE A 340 -15.62 0.80 -15.14
CA PHE A 340 -15.64 -0.42 -15.95
C PHE A 340 -15.54 -0.10 -17.43
N ALA A 341 -16.36 0.82 -17.94
CA ALA A 341 -16.34 1.21 -19.35
C ALA A 341 -15.00 1.86 -19.72
N ALA A 342 -14.49 2.77 -18.89
CA ALA A 342 -13.22 3.45 -19.13
C ALA A 342 -12.03 2.47 -19.21
N VAL A 343 -12.03 1.41 -18.39
CA VAL A 343 -10.97 0.38 -18.44
C VAL A 343 -11.09 -0.47 -19.71
N VAL A 344 -12.31 -0.85 -20.11
CA VAL A 344 -12.52 -1.56 -21.38
C VAL A 344 -12.04 -0.70 -22.56
N ASP A 345 -12.38 0.59 -22.57
CA ASP A 345 -11.95 1.52 -23.61
C ASP A 345 -10.42 1.66 -23.65
N ALA A 346 -9.75 1.78 -22.49
CA ALA A 346 -8.30 1.86 -22.42
C ALA A 346 -7.62 0.60 -22.98
N LEU A 347 -8.10 -0.59 -22.60
CA LEU A 347 -7.60 -1.86 -23.13
C LEU A 347 -7.74 -1.94 -24.65
N GLU A 348 -8.90 -1.55 -25.19
CA GLU A 348 -9.15 -1.60 -26.64
C GLU A 348 -8.34 -0.57 -27.43
N GLN A 349 -8.17 0.64 -26.87
CA GLN A 349 -7.38 1.71 -27.49
C GLN A 349 -5.91 1.30 -27.70
N ASP A 350 -5.33 0.57 -26.76
CA ASP A 350 -3.94 0.11 -26.85
C ASP A 350 -3.80 -1.32 -27.41
N GLY A 351 -4.81 -1.79 -28.15
CA GLY A 351 -4.70 -2.99 -28.98
C GLY A 351 -4.97 -4.33 -28.26
N MET A 352 -5.56 -4.29 -27.07
CA MET A 352 -6.12 -5.47 -26.40
C MET A 352 -7.63 -5.53 -26.63
N ARG A 353 -8.07 -6.34 -27.61
CA ARG A 353 -9.49 -6.53 -27.89
C ARG A 353 -10.18 -7.21 -26.71
N VAL A 354 -11.27 -6.62 -26.18
CA VAL A 354 -12.02 -7.21 -25.08
C VAL A 354 -13.23 -7.99 -25.58
N VAL A 355 -13.41 -9.22 -25.09
CA VAL A 355 -14.57 -10.07 -25.34
C VAL A 355 -15.25 -10.36 -24.01
N LEU A 356 -16.45 -9.83 -23.83
CA LEU A 356 -17.23 -10.03 -22.60
C LEU A 356 -18.05 -11.32 -22.73
N ALA A 357 -17.89 -12.24 -21.76
CA ALA A 357 -18.43 -13.60 -21.82
C ALA A 357 -19.21 -14.03 -20.56
#